data_AF-A0A315BKI3-F1
#
_entry.id   AF-A0A315BKI3-F1
#
_cell.length_a   1.000
_cell.length_b   1.000
_cell.length_c   1.000
_cell.angle_alpha   90.00
_cell.angle_beta   90.00
_cell.angle_gamma   90.00
#
_symmetry.space_group_name_H-M   'P 1'
#
loop_
_entity.id
_entity.type
_entity.pdbx_description
1 polymer ?
#
loop_
_entity_poly.entity_id
_entity_poly.type
_entity_poly.pdbx_seq_one_letter_code
_entity_poly.pdbx_strand_id
1 'polypeptide(L)'
;MGQVIDISLATGHPVPADVQAKIVAALEISSGNAAEGIRVPMLANEASMGIGTDSIDGDVMTGQITLTTKFVTDQVHPTRTDALRFIHAYGDSMAPTLNSGDVLLVDTGIKEVKIDGIYVLRAHERLFVKRVRQRMDGLFEVSSDNPTHKTVDVLNGDHEVAVIGRVVWAWNGHGM
;
A
#
# COMPACT_ATOMS: atom_id res chain seq x y z
N MET A 1 -8.24 -2.93 -19.78
CA MET A 1 -9.50 -3.44 -20.36
C MET A 1 -10.24 -4.15 -19.24
N GLY A 2 -11.28 -3.51 -18.68
CA GLY A 2 -12.14 -4.16 -17.69
C GLY A 2 -13.13 -5.05 -18.40
N GLN A 3 -13.17 -6.34 -18.03
CA GLN A 3 -14.12 -7.28 -18.60
C GLN A 3 -15.51 -6.95 -18.05
N VAL A 4 -16.45 -6.60 -18.93
CA VAL A 4 -17.87 -6.53 -18.58
C VAL A 4 -18.31 -7.96 -18.30
N ILE A 5 -18.78 -8.23 -17.08
CA ILE A 5 -19.46 -9.49 -16.76
C ILE A 5 -20.77 -9.47 -17.55
N ASP A 6 -20.86 -10.33 -18.55
CA ASP A 6 -22.01 -10.42 -19.44
C ASP A 6 -23.20 -11.03 -18.67
N ILE A 7 -24.06 -10.17 -18.12
CA ILE A 7 -25.26 -10.55 -17.34
C ILE A 7 -26.25 -11.37 -18.20
N SER A 8 -26.08 -11.37 -19.53
CA SER A 8 -26.86 -12.16 -20.49
C SER A 8 -26.74 -13.68 -20.28
N LEU A 9 -25.64 -14.16 -19.68
CA LEU A 9 -25.43 -15.59 -19.39
C LEU A 9 -26.32 -16.15 -18.27
N ALA A 10 -27.02 -15.31 -17.50
CA ALA A 10 -27.85 -15.75 -16.37
C ALA A 10 -29.33 -16.01 -16.71
N THR A 11 -29.85 -15.54 -17.86
CA THR A 11 -31.31 -15.48 -18.09
C THR A 11 -31.81 -16.18 -19.36
N GLY A 12 -30.91 -16.60 -20.26
CA GLY A 12 -31.27 -17.26 -21.52
C GLY A 12 -32.11 -16.40 -22.48
N HIS A 13 -32.32 -15.12 -22.18
CA HIS A 13 -33.08 -14.18 -23.00
C HIS A 13 -32.11 -13.25 -23.75
N PRO A 14 -32.30 -13.03 -25.05
CA PRO A 14 -31.50 -12.06 -25.79
C PRO A 14 -31.72 -10.66 -25.21
N VAL A 15 -30.63 -9.96 -24.93
CA VAL A 15 -30.66 -8.58 -24.43
C VAL A 15 -31.35 -7.70 -25.48
N PRO A 16 -32.39 -6.92 -25.11
CA PRO A 16 -33.06 -6.00 -26.03
C PRO A 16 -32.09 -5.02 -26.71
N ALA A 17 -32.34 -4.70 -27.98
CA ALA A 17 -31.42 -3.88 -28.79
C ALA A 17 -31.18 -2.47 -28.23
N ASP A 18 -32.17 -1.89 -27.54
CA ASP A 18 -32.07 -0.60 -26.86
C ASP A 18 -31.15 -0.66 -25.63
N VAL A 19 -31.10 -1.81 -24.95
CA VAL A 19 -30.20 -2.08 -23.83
C VAL A 19 -28.78 -2.32 -24.37
N GLN A 20 -28.63 -3.07 -25.47
CA GLN A 20 -27.33 -3.25 -26.14
C GLN A 20 -26.72 -1.90 -26.57
N ALA A 21 -27.53 -1.01 -27.14
CA ALA A 21 -27.07 0.32 -27.55
C ALA A 21 -26.61 1.16 -26.36
N LYS A 22 -27.29 1.07 -25.21
CA LYS A 22 -26.88 1.74 -23.96
C LYS A 22 -25.58 1.15 -23.40
N ILE A 23 -25.38 -0.15 -23.49
CA ILE A 23 -24.13 -0.82 -23.07
C ILE A 23 -22.97 -0.39 -23.96
N VAL A 24 -23.16 -0.37 -25.28
CA VAL A 24 -22.14 0.10 -26.25
C VAL A 24 -21.81 1.57 -26.00
N ALA A 25 -22.81 2.44 -25.83
CA ALA A 25 -22.57 3.85 -25.52
C ALA A 25 -21.83 4.03 -24.18
N ALA A 26 -22.16 3.25 -23.14
CA ALA A 26 -21.43 3.26 -21.87
C ALA A 26 -19.99 2.77 -22.03
N LEU A 27 -19.75 1.80 -22.91
CA LEU A 27 -18.41 1.29 -23.23
C LEU A 27 -17.57 2.27 -24.04
N GLU A 28 -18.17 2.98 -25.00
CA GLU A 28 -17.54 4.06 -25.76
C GLU A 28 -17.16 5.25 -24.86
N ILE A 29 -18.03 5.63 -23.93
CA ILE A 29 -17.72 6.61 -22.87
C ILE A 29 -16.56 6.10 -21.99
N SER A 30 -16.50 4.81 -21.69
CA SER A 30 -15.42 4.21 -20.88
C SER A 30 -14.09 4.07 -21.63
N SER A 31 -14.13 3.93 -22.95
CA SER A 31 -12.94 3.70 -23.79
C SER A 31 -12.33 4.99 -24.33
N GLY A 32 -13.12 6.07 -24.43
CA GLY A 32 -12.62 7.43 -24.66
C GLY A 32 -11.97 8.07 -23.41
N ASN A 33 -12.09 7.43 -22.24
CA ASN A 33 -11.49 7.85 -21.00
C ASN A 33 -10.52 6.76 -20.51
N ALA A 34 -9.30 6.74 -21.06
CA ALA A 34 -8.21 5.96 -20.47
C ALA A 34 -8.02 6.48 -19.04
N ALA A 35 -8.64 5.80 -18.07
CA ALA A 35 -8.94 6.32 -16.74
C ALA A 35 -7.86 7.28 -16.22
N GLU A 36 -8.21 8.56 -16.16
CA GLU A 36 -7.42 9.59 -15.49
C GLU A 36 -7.10 9.09 -14.07
N GLY A 37 -5.86 8.65 -13.88
CA GLY A 37 -5.47 7.88 -12.72
C GLY A 37 -3.99 8.00 -12.44
N ILE A 38 -3.65 7.97 -11.16
CA ILE A 38 -2.28 8.07 -10.68
C ILE A 38 -1.69 6.68 -10.73
N ARG A 39 -0.69 6.50 -11.60
CA ARG A 39 0.08 5.27 -11.72
C ARG A 39 1.12 5.24 -10.61
N VAL A 40 0.98 4.28 -9.70
CA VAL A 40 1.89 4.11 -8.58
C VAL A 40 2.73 2.85 -8.82
N PRO A 41 4.06 2.94 -8.77
CA PRO A 41 4.93 1.80 -9.01
C PRO A 41 4.85 0.77 -7.86
N MET A 42 4.87 -0.50 -8.21
CA MET A 42 5.13 -1.62 -7.30
C MET A 42 6.63 -1.89 -7.31
N LEU A 43 7.22 -1.89 -6.13
CA LEU A 43 8.64 -2.14 -5.96
C LEU A 43 8.88 -3.62 -5.59
N ALA A 44 10.06 -4.13 -5.96
CA ALA A 44 10.53 -5.48 -5.65
C ALA A 44 10.93 -5.62 -4.18
N ASN A 45 11.11 -4.50 -3.47
CA ASN A 45 11.49 -4.52 -2.07
C ASN A 45 10.35 -5.10 -1.23
N GLU A 46 10.59 -6.28 -0.70
CA GLU A 46 9.80 -6.82 0.38
C GLU A 46 10.21 -6.05 1.63
N ALA A 47 9.29 -5.32 2.25
CA ALA A 47 9.57 -4.77 3.56
C ALA A 47 9.27 -5.88 4.58
N SER A 48 10.33 -6.43 5.16
CA SER A 48 10.20 -7.44 6.19
C SER A 48 9.55 -6.85 7.42
N MET A 49 8.63 -7.59 7.99
CA MET A 49 8.03 -7.33 9.29
C MET A 49 8.83 -8.08 10.37
N GLY A 50 9.65 -9.07 10.01
CA GLY A 50 10.42 -9.94 10.91
C GLY A 50 11.88 -9.49 11.13
N ILE A 51 12.84 -10.37 10.82
CA ILE A 51 14.31 -10.19 11.03
C ILE A 51 14.91 -9.07 10.14
N GLY A 52 14.08 -8.44 9.31
CA GLY A 52 14.51 -7.56 8.24
C GLY A 52 14.75 -8.36 6.95
N THR A 53 14.58 -7.72 5.82
CA THR A 53 15.04 -8.20 4.50
C THR A 53 16.23 -7.35 4.12
N ASP A 54 17.22 -7.96 3.48
CA ASP A 54 18.32 -7.18 2.91
C ASP A 54 17.71 -6.19 1.93
N SER A 55 18.02 -4.90 2.10
CA SER A 55 17.57 -3.89 1.16
C SER A 55 18.25 -4.20 -0.18
N ILE A 56 17.47 -4.49 -1.22
CA ILE A 56 18.03 -4.47 -2.56
C ILE A 56 18.37 -3.01 -2.83
N ASP A 57 19.65 -2.73 -3.09
CA ASP A 57 20.11 -1.40 -3.49
C ASP A 57 19.44 -1.02 -4.81
N GLY A 58 18.36 -0.23 -4.71
CA GLY A 58 17.59 0.30 -5.84
C GLY A 58 16.09 0.03 -5.74
N ASP A 59 15.31 1.05 -6.12
CA ASP A 59 13.86 0.94 -6.35
C ASP A 59 13.60 0.10 -7.61
N VAL A 60 13.79 -1.22 -7.53
CA VAL A 60 13.51 -2.12 -8.65
C VAL A 60 12.00 -2.20 -8.82
N MET A 61 11.48 -1.63 -9.91
CA MET A 61 10.05 -1.70 -10.22
C MET A 61 9.68 -3.07 -10.78
N THR A 62 8.71 -3.74 -10.14
CA THR A 62 8.15 -5.03 -10.60
C THR A 62 6.83 -4.86 -11.33
N GLY A 63 6.17 -3.72 -11.15
CA GLY A 63 4.88 -3.43 -11.76
C GLY A 63 4.37 -2.03 -11.43
N GLN A 64 3.08 -1.82 -11.66
CA GLN A 64 2.38 -0.59 -11.29
C GLN A 64 0.90 -0.87 -11.09
N ILE A 65 0.27 -0.16 -10.16
CA ILE A 65 -1.17 -0.17 -9.93
C ILE A 65 -1.67 1.25 -10.19
N THR A 66 -2.78 1.38 -10.93
CA THR A 66 -3.40 2.69 -11.19
C THR A 66 -4.48 2.95 -10.15
N LEU A 67 -4.33 4.03 -9.40
CA LEU A 67 -5.33 4.53 -8.46
C LEU A 67 -6.14 5.64 -9.13
N THR A 68 -7.43 5.73 -8.82
CA THR A 68 -8.23 6.87 -9.28
C THR A 68 -7.77 8.14 -8.56
N THR A 69 -7.79 9.28 -9.26
CA THR A 69 -7.43 10.57 -8.65
C THR A 69 -8.28 10.84 -7.41
N LYS A 70 -9.59 10.56 -7.49
CA LYS A 70 -10.54 10.70 -6.37
C LYS A 70 -10.14 9.87 -5.14
N PHE A 71 -9.69 8.63 -5.32
CA PHE A 71 -9.24 7.81 -4.18
C PHE A 71 -8.01 8.43 -3.51
N VAL A 72 -7.04 8.89 -4.29
CA VAL A 72 -5.82 9.49 -3.75
C VAL A 72 -6.13 10.80 -3.02
N THR A 73 -7.00 11.64 -3.57
CA THR A 73 -7.38 12.92 -2.95
C THR A 73 -8.24 12.75 -1.72
N ASP A 74 -9.18 11.82 -1.73
CA ASP A 74 -10.22 11.74 -0.69
C ASP A 74 -9.86 10.77 0.44
N GLN A 75 -8.98 9.80 0.19
CA GLN A 75 -8.66 8.75 1.16
C GLN A 75 -7.19 8.77 1.59
N VAL A 76 -6.26 8.85 0.62
CA VAL A 76 -4.83 8.69 0.90
C VAL A 76 -4.19 9.97 1.45
N HIS A 77 -4.47 11.12 0.83
CA HIS A 77 -3.86 12.41 1.17
C HIS A 77 -2.32 12.38 1.25
N PRO A 78 -1.61 11.98 0.17
CA PRO A 78 -0.16 11.88 0.20
C PRO A 78 0.50 13.27 0.22
N THR A 79 1.74 13.31 0.68
CA THR A 79 2.62 14.49 0.57
C THR A 79 2.79 14.93 -0.89
N ARG A 80 2.99 13.97 -1.79
CA ARG A 80 3.04 14.15 -3.24
C ARG A 80 2.67 12.84 -3.94
N THR A 81 1.98 12.94 -5.07
CA THR A 81 1.47 11.76 -5.80
C THR A 81 2.59 10.87 -6.34
N ASP A 82 3.71 11.45 -6.76
CA ASP A 82 4.90 10.74 -7.25
C ASP A 82 5.75 10.10 -6.13
N ALA A 83 5.42 10.34 -4.86
CA ALA A 83 6.10 9.77 -3.70
C ALA A 83 5.44 8.47 -3.22
N LEU A 84 4.31 8.10 -3.81
CA LEU A 84 3.62 6.86 -3.51
C LEU A 84 4.38 5.66 -4.08
N ARG A 85 4.51 4.61 -3.29
CA ARG A 85 5.07 3.30 -3.69
C ARG A 85 4.18 2.19 -3.17
N PHE A 86 3.99 1.15 -3.97
CA PHE A 86 3.45 -0.11 -3.50
C PHE A 86 4.59 -1.05 -3.11
N ILE A 87 4.43 -1.73 -1.98
CA ILE A 87 5.34 -2.75 -1.48
C ILE A 87 4.55 -3.95 -0.98
N HIS A 88 5.19 -5.11 -0.91
CA HIS A 88 4.65 -6.28 -0.22
C HIS A 88 5.12 -6.33 1.24
N ALA A 89 4.18 -6.60 2.13
CA ALA A 89 4.45 -6.89 3.52
C ALA A 89 4.87 -8.37 3.64
N TYR A 90 5.99 -8.66 4.30
CA TYR A 90 6.45 -10.04 4.51
C TYR A 90 6.72 -10.35 5.98
N GLY A 91 6.20 -11.46 6.47
CA GLY A 91 6.34 -11.88 7.87
C GLY A 91 5.12 -11.54 8.72
N ASP A 92 5.22 -11.80 10.03
CA ASP A 92 4.08 -11.84 10.93
C ASP A 92 4.13 -10.81 12.06
N SER A 93 5.19 -10.00 12.19
CA SER A 93 5.32 -9.13 13.37
C SER A 93 4.27 -8.01 13.46
N MET A 94 3.56 -7.69 12.37
CA MET A 94 2.47 -6.73 12.42
C MET A 94 1.09 -7.40 12.36
N ALA A 95 1.03 -8.74 12.41
CA ALA A 95 -0.25 -9.43 12.53
C ALA A 95 -0.91 -9.07 13.88
N PRO A 96 -2.24 -8.86 13.94
CA PRO A 96 -3.21 -9.04 12.86
C PRO A 96 -3.46 -7.78 12.01
N THR A 97 -2.79 -6.66 12.31
CA THR A 97 -3.01 -5.40 11.59
C THR A 97 -2.61 -5.52 10.12
N LEU A 98 -1.45 -6.13 9.88
CA LEU A 98 -0.92 -6.45 8.55
C LEU A 98 -0.46 -7.90 8.58
N ASN A 99 -0.86 -8.67 7.58
CA ASN A 99 -0.46 -10.06 7.39
C ASN A 99 0.63 -10.17 6.32
N SER A 100 1.38 -11.27 6.38
CA SER A 100 2.33 -11.61 5.33
C SER A 100 1.59 -11.77 4.00
N GLY A 101 2.07 -11.10 2.95
CA GLY A 101 1.46 -11.08 1.62
C GLY A 101 0.61 -9.83 1.34
N ASP A 102 0.28 -9.03 2.36
CA ASP A 102 -0.49 -7.80 2.18
C ASP A 102 0.24 -6.81 1.25
N VAL A 103 -0.54 -6.08 0.47
CA VAL A 103 -0.03 -4.98 -0.36
C VAL A 103 -0.18 -3.67 0.39
N LEU A 104 0.91 -2.94 0.58
CA LEU A 104 0.94 -1.68 1.30
C LEU A 104 1.16 -0.52 0.32
N LEU A 105 0.42 0.57 0.50
CA LEU A 105 0.71 1.86 -0.11
C LEU A 105 1.52 2.70 0.87
N VAL A 106 2.70 3.12 0.44
CA VAL A 106 3.67 3.88 1.24
C VAL A 106 3.85 5.26 0.63
N ASP A 107 3.74 6.28 1.45
CA ASP A 107 4.15 7.64 1.12
C ASP A 107 5.62 7.84 1.53
N THR A 108 6.51 7.83 0.53
CA THR A 108 7.95 7.97 0.74
C THR A 108 8.40 9.43 0.90
N GLY A 109 7.51 10.41 0.73
CA GLY A 109 7.81 11.82 1.00
C GLY A 109 7.86 12.13 2.50
N ILE A 110 7.33 11.22 3.34
CA ILE A 110 7.37 11.31 4.80
C ILE A 110 8.71 10.73 5.29
N LYS A 111 9.61 11.62 5.71
CA LYS A 111 10.96 11.29 6.21
C LYS A 111 11.14 11.46 7.72
N GLU A 112 10.07 11.84 8.43
CA GLU A 112 10.08 12.06 9.87
C GLU A 112 8.78 11.57 10.48
N VAL A 113 8.86 11.06 11.71
CA VAL A 113 7.67 10.68 12.47
C VAL A 113 7.12 11.92 13.16
N LYS A 114 5.92 12.34 12.74
CA LYS A 114 5.20 13.50 13.33
C LYS A 114 3.90 13.11 14.01
N ILE A 115 3.37 11.93 13.64
CA ILE A 115 2.14 11.37 14.17
C ILE A 115 2.31 9.86 14.32
N ASP A 116 1.50 9.26 15.19
CA ASP A 116 1.38 7.82 15.32
C ASP A 116 0.98 7.16 13.99
N GLY A 117 1.55 5.99 13.72
CA GLY A 117 1.26 5.27 12.48
C GLY A 117 2.15 4.06 12.25
N ILE A 118 2.04 3.47 11.07
CA ILE A 118 2.92 2.39 10.61
C ILE A 118 3.90 2.99 9.61
N TYR A 119 5.18 2.70 9.80
CA TYR A 119 6.26 3.26 9.01
C TYR A 119 7.13 2.15 8.44
N VAL A 120 7.72 2.46 7.28
CA VAL A 120 8.85 1.71 6.74
C VAL A 120 10.12 2.37 7.26
N LEU A 121 10.88 1.63 8.05
CA LEU A 121 12.11 2.05 8.69
C LEU A 121 13.28 1.29 8.07
N ARG A 122 14.43 1.95 7.92
CA ARG A 122 15.69 1.30 7.56
C ARG A 122 16.63 1.34 8.74
N ALA A 123 17.15 0.19 9.14
CA ALA A 123 18.17 0.04 10.16
C ALA A 123 19.10 -1.12 9.78
N HIS A 124 20.42 -0.97 9.97
CA HIS A 124 21.41 -2.00 9.63
C HIS A 124 21.25 -2.56 8.19
N GLU A 125 21.03 -1.68 7.20
CA GLU A 125 20.78 -2.04 5.79
C GLU A 125 19.54 -2.91 5.53
N ARG A 126 18.62 -3.00 6.51
CA ARG A 126 17.37 -3.77 6.38
C ARG A 126 16.14 -2.89 6.50
N LEU A 127 15.09 -3.26 5.77
CA LEU A 127 13.78 -2.62 5.86
C LEU A 127 12.88 -3.33 6.86
N PHE A 128 12.20 -2.52 7.66
CA PHE A 128 11.26 -2.95 8.69
C PHE A 128 9.94 -2.22 8.55
N VAL A 129 8.82 -2.94 8.58
CA VAL A 129 7.49 -2.34 8.79
C VAL A 129 7.15 -2.43 10.27
N LYS A 130 7.08 -1.30 10.95
CA LYS A 130 6.81 -1.22 12.39
C LYS A 130 5.80 -0.12 12.71
N ARG A 131 5.14 -0.25 13.85
CA ARG A 131 4.33 0.82 14.39
C ARG A 131 5.20 1.78 15.18
N VAL A 132 4.97 3.08 14.98
CA VAL A 132 5.63 4.14 15.74
C VAL A 132 4.58 4.96 16.47
N ARG A 133 4.81 5.18 17.77
CA ARG A 133 3.93 5.98 18.65
C ARG A 133 4.72 7.03 19.40
N GLN A 134 4.16 8.22 19.55
CA GLN A 134 4.74 9.26 20.39
C GLN A 134 4.42 8.99 21.86
N ARG A 135 5.46 8.99 22.70
CA ARG A 135 5.34 8.87 24.15
C ARG A 135 5.14 10.24 24.78
N MET A 136 4.61 10.25 26.01
CA MET A 136 4.37 11.49 26.78
C MET A 136 5.67 12.24 27.14
N ASP A 137 6.80 11.53 27.16
CA ASP A 137 8.15 12.10 27.38
C ASP A 137 8.73 12.75 26.11
N GLY A 138 8.00 12.71 24.98
CA GLY A 138 8.40 13.28 23.71
C GLY A 138 9.22 12.34 22.81
N LEU A 139 9.60 11.14 23.29
CA LEU A 139 10.29 10.14 22.49
C LEU A 139 9.32 9.32 21.63
N PHE A 140 9.84 8.64 20.61
CA PHE A 140 9.06 7.71 19.79
C PHE A 140 9.37 6.26 20.15
N GLU A 141 8.31 5.50 20.39
CA GLU A 141 8.35 4.05 20.59
C GLU A 141 8.11 3.33 19.27
N VAL A 142 8.96 2.35 18.95
CA VAL A 142 8.85 1.48 17.78
C VAL A 142 8.46 0.09 18.25
N SER A 143 7.34 -0.44 17.76
CA SER A 143 6.83 -1.73 18.19
C SER A 143 6.30 -2.58 17.03
N SER A 144 6.33 -3.90 17.24
CA SER A 144 5.50 -4.87 16.52
C SER A 144 4.06 -4.80 17.03
N ASP A 145 3.07 -5.08 16.18
CA ASP A 145 1.66 -5.25 16.62
C ASP A 145 1.35 -6.68 17.06
N ASN A 146 2.16 -7.65 16.61
CA ASN A 146 1.99 -9.04 16.97
C ASN A 146 2.39 -9.30 18.43
N PRO A 147 1.47 -9.75 19.29
CA PRO A 147 1.75 -9.99 20.72
C PRO A 147 2.82 -11.05 20.99
N THR A 148 3.07 -11.96 20.04
CA THR A 148 4.11 -12.99 20.16
C THR A 148 5.50 -12.43 19.82
N HIS A 149 5.57 -11.30 19.10
CA HIS A 149 6.81 -10.58 18.79
C HIS A 149 6.99 -9.42 19.76
N LYS A 150 7.57 -9.69 20.92
CA LYS A 150 7.90 -8.66 21.92
C LYS A 150 9.23 -7.98 21.57
N THR A 151 9.23 -7.15 20.54
CA THR A 151 10.35 -6.25 20.25
C THR A 151 9.82 -4.83 20.33
N VAL A 152 10.30 -4.08 21.33
CA VAL A 152 10.01 -2.66 21.53
C VAL A 152 11.34 -1.96 21.60
N ASP A 153 11.59 -1.07 20.64
CA ASP A 153 12.77 -0.23 20.57
C ASP A 153 12.37 1.24 20.76
N VAL A 154 13.30 2.08 21.21
CA VAL A 154 13.07 3.52 21.38
C VAL A 154 13.94 4.28 20.38
N LEU A 155 13.34 5.20 19.62
CA LEU A 155 14.08 6.12 18.77
C LEU A 155 14.57 7.30 19.63
N ASN A 156 15.76 7.14 20.18
CA ASN A 156 16.45 8.14 21.02
C ASN A 156 17.76 8.66 20.39
N GLY A 157 18.08 8.22 19.17
CA GLY A 157 19.31 8.59 18.46
C GLY A 157 20.50 7.63 18.66
N ASP A 158 20.36 6.60 19.51
CA ASP A 158 21.43 5.61 19.75
C ASP A 158 21.60 4.61 18.58
N HIS A 159 20.59 4.51 17.71
CA HIS A 159 20.59 3.65 16.54
C HIS A 159 20.37 4.47 15.28
N GLU A 160 21.12 4.17 14.21
CA GLU A 160 20.92 4.77 12.90
C GLU A 160 19.66 4.18 12.24
N VAL A 161 18.51 4.78 12.56
CA VAL A 161 17.22 4.42 11.97
C VAL A 161 16.76 5.55 11.06
N ALA A 162 16.58 5.23 9.78
CA ALA A 162 16.04 6.16 8.80
C ALA A 162 14.56 5.87 8.51
N VAL A 163 13.73 6.91 8.49
CA VAL A 163 12.34 6.80 8.04
C VAL A 163 12.32 6.82 6.51
N ILE A 164 11.89 5.73 5.90
CA ILE A 164 11.80 5.60 4.45
C ILE A 164 10.46 6.13 3.93
N GLY A 165 9.39 5.89 4.68
CA GLY A 165 8.05 6.36 4.37
C GLY A 165 7.02 5.93 5.41
N ARG A 166 5.79 6.43 5.27
CA ARG A 166 4.64 6.02 6.09
C ARG A 166 3.71 5.12 5.29
N VAL A 167 3.25 4.04 5.88
CA VAL A 167 2.15 3.23 5.32
C VAL A 167 0.86 4.04 5.45
N VAL A 168 0.27 4.39 4.32
CA VAL A 168 -0.95 5.21 4.23
C VAL A 168 -2.18 4.38 3.88
N TRP A 169 -1.99 3.16 3.36
CA TRP A 169 -3.06 2.21 3.09
C TRP A 169 -2.53 0.77 3.08
N ALA A 170 -3.38 -0.20 3.40
CA ALA A 170 -3.09 -1.63 3.29
C ALA A 170 -4.29 -2.39 2.70
N TRP A 171 -4.02 -3.36 1.82
CA TRP A 171 -5.01 -4.30 1.31
C TRP A 171 -4.77 -5.69 1.90
N ASN A 172 -5.63 -6.08 2.84
CA ASN A 172 -5.50 -7.32 3.61
C ASN A 172 -6.26 -8.50 2.95
N GLY A 173 -6.32 -8.52 1.62
CA GLY A 173 -7.02 -9.54 0.86
C GLY A 173 -6.10 -10.71 0.54
N HIS A 174 -6.59 -11.94 0.69
CA HIS A 174 -5.85 -13.17 0.38
C HIS A 174 -6.63 -13.95 -0.68
N GLY A 175 -5.93 -14.52 -1.67
CA GLY A 175 -6.55 -15.42 -2.65
C GLY A 175 -7.08 -16.67 -1.94
N MET A 176 -8.28 -17.12 -2.32
CA MET A 176 -8.84 -18.40 -1.88
C MET A 176 -8.39 -19.55 -2.78
#